data_AF-A0A0G0AN97-F1
#
_entry.id   AF-A0A0G0AN97-F1
#
_cell.length_a   1.000
_cell.length_b   1.000
_cell.length_c   1.000
_cell.angle_alpha   90.00
_cell.angle_beta   90.00
_cell.angle_gamma   90.00
#
_symmetry.space_group_name_H-M   'P 1'
#
loop_
_entity.id
_entity.type
_entity.pdbx_description
1 polymer ?
#
loop_
_entity_poly.entity_id
_entity_poly.type
_entity_poly.pdbx_seq_one_letter_code
_entity_poly.pdbx_strand_id
1 'polypeptide(L)'
;MLRFLKANGSILAEGPFCGQTKYNFPIGNNRIKIKAEALKNKTDFVRLDYYFGSGGSANRPIIISDKVKQIIDTQKWRGAFLEQIELV
;
A
#
# COMPACT_ATOMS: atom_id res chain seq x y z
N MET A 1 29.28 0.91 6.29
CA MET A 1 28.38 -0.25 6.41
C MET A 1 27.44 0.02 7.57
N LEU A 2 26.17 0.32 7.30
CA LEU A 2 25.19 0.61 8.36
C LEU A 2 24.39 -0.66 8.67
N ARG A 3 24.29 -1.00 9.95
CA ARG A 3 23.43 -2.08 10.45
C ARG A 3 22.34 -1.47 11.33
N PHE A 4 21.15 -2.06 11.31
CA PHE A 4 20.00 -1.62 12.10
C PHE A 4 19.55 -2.72 13.06
N LEU A 5 18.89 -2.33 14.15
CA LEU A 5 18.34 -3.23 15.16
C LEU A 5 17.03 -3.85 14.63
N LYS A 6 16.98 -5.19 14.52
CA LYS A 6 15.74 -5.91 14.20
C LYS A 6 14.98 -6.15 15.49
N ALA A 7 13.77 -5.60 15.61
CA ALA A 7 12.89 -5.88 16.73
C ALA A 7 12.40 -7.33 16.64
N ASN A 8 13.10 -8.24 17.31
CA ASN A 8 12.85 -9.68 17.26
C ASN A 8 11.54 -10.13 17.93
N GLY A 9 10.78 -9.21 18.54
CA GLY A 9 9.47 -9.48 19.17
C GLY A 9 8.38 -8.50 18.78
N SER A 10 8.48 -7.87 17.59
CA SER A 10 7.38 -7.06 17.07
C SER A 10 6.22 -7.98 16.64
N ILE A 11 4.97 -7.57 16.86
CA ILE A 11 3.79 -8.23 16.27
C ILE A 11 3.90 -8.35 14.74
N LEU A 12 4.72 -7.52 14.08
CA LEU A 12 5.02 -7.64 12.64
C LEU A 12 5.99 -8.79 12.31
N ALA A 13 6.69 -9.33 13.30
CA ALA A 13 7.58 -10.48 13.22
C ALA A 13 6.99 -11.76 13.86
N GLU A 14 5.92 -11.65 14.65
CA GLU A 14 5.28 -12.78 15.36
C GLU A 14 3.80 -12.97 15.06
N GLY A 15 3.14 -11.97 14.46
CA GLY A 15 1.76 -12.06 13.99
C GLY A 15 1.63 -13.01 12.80
N PRO A 16 0.41 -13.44 12.41
CA PRO A 16 0.22 -14.48 11.40
C PRO A 16 0.96 -14.08 10.13
N PHE A 17 2.11 -14.73 9.89
CA PHE A 17 2.84 -14.60 8.63
C PHE A 17 1.82 -14.96 7.57
N CYS A 18 1.45 -13.95 6.78
CA CYS A 18 0.40 -14.06 5.78
C CYS A 18 -0.92 -14.70 6.22
N GLY A 19 -1.68 -13.98 7.05
CA GLY A 19 -3.08 -14.31 7.34
C GLY A 19 -3.98 -14.31 6.09
N GLN A 20 -4.28 -15.52 5.63
CA GLN A 20 -5.47 -16.01 4.93
C GLN A 20 -5.77 -15.66 3.47
N THR A 21 -5.50 -14.47 2.94
CA THR A 21 -5.71 -14.22 1.49
C THR A 21 -4.69 -13.23 0.95
N LYS A 22 -3.84 -13.72 0.04
CA LYS A 22 -2.86 -12.90 -0.69
C LYS A 22 -3.41 -12.63 -2.08
N TYR A 23 -3.39 -11.38 -2.48
CA TYR A 23 -3.63 -11.02 -3.87
C TYR A 23 -2.29 -10.82 -4.56
N ASN A 24 -2.19 -11.25 -5.81
CA ASN A 24 -1.08 -10.84 -6.64
C ASN A 24 -1.25 -9.37 -6.99
N PHE A 25 -0.14 -8.64 -7.09
CA PHE A 25 -0.18 -7.34 -7.74
C PHE A 25 -0.69 -7.51 -9.17
N PRO A 26 -1.43 -6.53 -9.71
CA PRO A 26 -1.81 -6.53 -11.10
C PRO A 26 -0.56 -6.70 -11.99
N ILE A 27 -0.60 -7.69 -12.89
CA ILE A 27 0.48 -7.93 -13.85
C ILE A 27 0.08 -7.28 -15.18
N GLY A 28 1.03 -6.58 -15.82
CA GLY A 28 0.83 -5.90 -17.10
C GLY A 28 0.08 -4.55 -16.96
N ASN A 29 -0.81 -4.24 -17.89
CA ASN A 29 -1.59 -3.00 -17.90
C ASN A 29 -2.79 -3.01 -16.93
N ASN A 30 -2.90 -4.03 -16.08
CA ASN A 30 -3.97 -4.12 -15.09
C ASN A 30 -3.72 -3.16 -13.93
N ARG A 31 -4.77 -2.56 -13.39
CA ARG A 31 -4.72 -1.66 -12.24
C ARG A 31 -5.50 -2.24 -11.08
N ILE A 32 -5.19 -1.80 -9.86
CA ILE A 32 -6.01 -2.13 -8.69
C ILE A 32 -7.38 -1.47 -8.91
N LYS A 33 -8.44 -2.30 -8.91
CA LYS A 33 -9.83 -1.84 -9.05
C LYS A 33 -10.45 -1.66 -7.67
N ILE A 34 -10.97 -0.48 -7.39
CA ILE A 34 -11.61 -0.14 -6.12
C ILE A 34 -13.00 0.41 -6.39
N LYS A 35 -13.99 -0.13 -5.67
CA LYS A 35 -15.35 0.39 -5.70
C LYS A 35 -15.39 1.82 -5.19
N ALA A 36 -15.94 2.76 -5.97
CA ALA A 36 -15.97 4.17 -5.59
C ALA A 36 -16.66 4.39 -4.22
N GLU A 37 -17.68 3.60 -3.90
CA GLU A 37 -18.40 3.71 -2.62
C GLU A 37 -17.54 3.32 -1.43
N ALA A 38 -16.54 2.45 -1.60
CA ALA A 38 -15.63 2.04 -0.53
C ALA A 38 -14.72 3.18 -0.06
N LEU A 39 -14.52 4.20 -0.91
CA LEU A 39 -13.74 5.39 -0.62
C LEU A 39 -14.59 6.59 -0.18
N LYS A 40 -15.93 6.48 -0.28
CA LYS A 40 -16.84 7.56 0.13
C LYS A 40 -16.64 7.86 1.62
N ASN A 41 -16.46 9.15 1.94
CA ASN A 41 -16.22 9.64 3.31
C ASN A 41 -14.96 9.08 4.00
N LYS A 42 -13.99 8.55 3.24
CA LYS A 42 -12.67 8.19 3.79
C LYS A 42 -11.73 9.40 3.81
N THR A 43 -10.69 9.29 4.62
CA THR A 43 -9.61 10.27 4.70
C THR A 43 -8.74 10.27 3.45
N ASP A 44 -7.95 11.33 3.27
CA ASP A 44 -7.02 11.50 2.15
C ASP A 44 -5.95 10.38 2.04
N PHE A 45 -5.70 9.64 3.12
CA PHE A 45 -4.85 8.45 3.15
C PHE A 45 -5.68 7.26 3.63
N VAL A 46 -5.69 6.18 2.84
CA VAL A 46 -6.41 4.94 3.16
C VAL A 46 -5.49 3.76 2.92
N ARG A 47 -5.19 3.00 3.98
CA ARG A 47 -4.46 1.73 3.83
C ARG A 47 -5.46 0.62 3.53
N LEU A 48 -5.20 -0.17 2.50
CA LEU A 48 -6.03 -1.34 2.19
C LEU A 48 -5.92 -2.39 3.29
N ASP A 49 -7.00 -3.13 3.55
CA ASP A 49 -7.02 -4.22 4.54
C ASP A 49 -6.33 -5.50 4.04
N TYR A 50 -6.16 -5.63 2.73
CA TYR A 50 -5.57 -6.80 2.09
C TYR A 50 -4.07 -6.66 1.87
N TYR A 51 -3.37 -7.80 1.96
CA TYR A 51 -1.96 -7.93 1.59
C TYR A 51 -1.82 -8.32 0.13
N PHE A 52 -0.90 -7.65 -0.56
CA PHE A 52 -0.51 -7.93 -1.93
C PHE A 52 0.93 -8.45 -1.98
N GLY A 53 1.20 -9.45 -2.83
CA GLY A 53 2.52 -10.07 -2.97
C GLY A 53 2.79 -11.25 -2.03
N SER A 54 4.03 -11.71 -1.99
CA SER A 54 4.44 -12.93 -1.27
C SER A 54 5.72 -12.73 -0.44
N GLY A 55 5.88 -13.54 0.61
CA GLY A 55 7.05 -13.55 1.49
C GLY A 55 7.32 -12.19 2.16
N GLY A 56 8.60 -11.85 2.30
CA GLY A 56 9.05 -10.56 2.86
C GLY A 56 8.77 -9.33 1.97
N SER A 57 8.24 -9.54 0.76
CA SER A 57 7.87 -8.47 -0.18
C SER A 57 6.37 -8.18 -0.17
N ALA A 58 5.58 -8.89 0.66
CA ALA A 58 4.17 -8.61 0.80
C ALA A 58 3.95 -7.25 1.49
N ASN A 59 3.07 -6.42 0.94
CA ASN A 59 2.75 -5.12 1.51
C ASN A 59 1.24 -4.84 1.47
N ARG A 60 0.84 -3.74 2.11
CA ARG A 60 -0.53 -3.22 2.09
C ARG A 60 -0.51 -1.86 1.42
N PRO A 61 -1.03 -1.73 0.18
CA PRO A 61 -1.03 -0.46 -0.53
C PRO A 61 -1.74 0.64 0.26
N ILE A 62 -1.22 1.87 0.11
CA ILE A 62 -1.86 3.09 0.64
C ILE A 62 -2.42 3.84 -0.57
N ILE A 63 -3.73 4.06 -0.55
CA ILE A 63 -4.45 4.88 -1.51
C ILE A 63 -4.43 6.32 -0.98
N ILE A 64 -4.19 7.25 -1.88
CA ILE A 64 -4.19 8.68 -1.57
C ILE A 64 -5.21 9.41 -2.45
N SER A 65 -5.74 10.53 -1.95
CA SER A 65 -6.55 11.43 -2.77
C SER A 65 -5.69 12.20 -3.79
N ASP A 66 -6.33 12.76 -4.81
CA ASP A 66 -5.65 13.59 -5.81
C ASP A 66 -5.01 14.84 -5.18
N LYS A 67 -5.63 15.40 -4.13
CA LYS A 67 -5.07 16.50 -3.35
C LYS A 67 -3.70 16.16 -2.76
N VAL A 68 -3.54 14.96 -2.20
CA VAL A 68 -2.25 14.50 -1.67
C VAL A 68 -1.24 14.28 -2.79
N LYS A 69 -1.67 13.71 -3.93
CA LYS A 69 -0.80 13.56 -5.10
C LYS A 69 -0.23 14.91 -5.53
N GLN A 70 -1.07 15.96 -5.62
CA GLN A 70 -0.63 17.31 -5.96
C GLN A 70 0.40 17.87 -4.98
N ILE A 71 0.24 17.60 -3.67
CA ILE A 71 1.22 18.00 -2.65
C ILE A 71 2.55 17.26 -2.87
N ILE A 72 2.51 15.95 -3.10
CA ILE A 72 3.71 15.13 -3.35
C ILE A 72 4.46 15.66 -4.58
N ASP A 73 3.75 15.93 -5.66
CA ASP A 73 4.32 16.43 -6.92
C ASP A 73 4.94 17.82 -6.72
N THR A 74 4.23 18.72 -6.03
CA THR A 74 4.69 20.10 -5.77
C THR A 74 5.93 20.13 -4.85
N GLN A 75 5.93 19.29 -3.82
CA GLN A 75 6.98 19.24 -2.80
C GLN A 75 8.11 18.25 -3.14
N LYS A 76 8.01 17.54 -4.27
CA LYS A 76 9.02 16.59 -4.78
C LYS A 76 9.47 15.58 -3.72
N TRP A 77 8.52 14.92 -3.07
CA TRP A 77 8.83 13.94 -2.02
C TRP A 77 9.70 12.81 -2.56
N ARG A 78 10.87 12.60 -1.94
CA ARG A 78 11.81 11.57 -2.37
C ARG A 78 11.31 10.18 -1.98
N GLY A 79 11.35 9.25 -2.94
CA GLY A 79 10.92 7.86 -2.73
C GLY A 79 9.40 7.63 -2.82
N ALA A 80 8.63 8.66 -3.17
CA ALA A 80 7.21 8.50 -3.47
C ALA A 80 7.04 8.04 -4.92
N PHE A 81 6.77 6.76 -5.11
CA PHE A 81 6.39 6.18 -6.40
C PHE A 81 4.87 6.00 -6.42
N LEU A 82 4.19 6.69 -7.33
CA LEU A 82 2.74 6.71 -7.41
C LEU A 82 2.27 5.92 -8.63
N GLU A 83 1.31 5.04 -8.42
CA GLU A 83 0.64 4.27 -9.47
C GLU A 83 -0.85 4.61 -9.48
N GLN A 84 -1.44 4.67 -10.67
CA GLN A 84 -2.86 4.97 -10.82
C GLN A 84 -3.71 3.73 -10.53
N ILE A 85 -4.77 3.91 -9.74
CA ILE A 85 -5.82 2.89 -9.54
C ILE A 85 -6.99 3.11 -10.50
N GLU A 86 -7.82 2.10 -10.66
CA GLU A 86 -9.08 2.17 -11.40
C GLU A 86 -10.24 2.21 -10.40
N LEU A 87 -11.14 3.19 -10.54
CA LEU A 87 -12.40 3.20 -9.81
C LEU A 87 -13.45 2.46 -10.63
N VAL A 88 -14.15 1.52 -9.98
CA VAL A 88 -15.22 0.70 -10.55
C VAL A 88 -16.51 0.81 -9.76
#